data_AF-A0A9D7TX44-F1
#
_entry.id   AF-A0A9D7TX44-F1
#
_cell.length_a   1.000
_cell.length_b   1.000
_cell.length_c   1.000
_cell.angle_alpha   90.00
_cell.angle_beta   90.00
_cell.angle_gamma   90.00
#
_symmetry.space_group_name_H-M   'P 1'
#
loop_
_entity.id
_entity.type
_entity.pdbx_description
1 polymer ?
#
loop_
_entity_poly.entity_id
_entity_poly.type
_entity_poly.pdbx_seq_one_letter_code
_entity_poly.pdbx_strand_id
1 'polypeptide(L)'
;MKNIQIFVLSFLMVAFSCTKESNGNLPSGIQDVNIPLIIKDPGSQQNIDFVDANNFSGKFIADIYFKDGPKPEKADVVMIKNGVNSSVKSLQTNLTTFPTTISLNKSIIETAFGQAMKLADSYTIGMDMYYNGIKYEAFPLTGIPYGTNIPNLTLSSTFVKYDVVCPFNIDNFSGSFEVLKDDWEDYAVGAVITVSKISATSISFNYNCSSPNPIIMTINVNTGALSGNKIQYCSYNLPPVLKFFGDVVEGNMSFLDFCSKTINVKIAHTDELDRNFGEGVIVLKKK
;
A
#
# COMPACT_ATOMS: atom_id res chain seq x y z
N MET A 1 -78.56 -20.68 16.95
CA MET A 1 -77.63 -19.65 16.41
C MET A 1 -76.84 -18.94 17.52
N LYS A 2 -76.24 -19.66 18.47
CA LYS A 2 -75.49 -19.08 19.61
C LYS A 2 -73.96 -19.27 19.50
N ASN A 3 -73.51 -20.02 18.48
CA ASN A 3 -72.11 -20.44 18.34
C ASN A 3 -71.32 -19.59 17.32
N ILE A 4 -71.97 -18.65 16.61
CA ILE A 4 -71.32 -17.79 15.62
C ILE A 4 -70.74 -16.51 16.27
N GLN A 5 -71.29 -16.04 17.40
CA GLN A 5 -70.80 -14.82 18.05
C GLN A 5 -69.44 -15.00 18.76
N ILE A 6 -69.09 -16.21 19.19
CA ILE A 6 -67.80 -16.49 19.86
C ILE A 6 -66.65 -16.52 18.84
N PHE A 7 -66.89 -16.98 17.62
CA PHE A 7 -65.87 -17.01 16.56
C PHE A 7 -65.52 -15.60 16.04
N VAL A 8 -66.50 -14.70 15.93
CA VAL A 8 -66.28 -13.33 15.45
C VAL A 8 -65.52 -12.48 16.49
N LEU A 9 -65.77 -12.70 17.78
CA LEU A 9 -65.07 -11.98 18.85
C LEU A 9 -63.62 -12.45 19.04
N SER A 10 -63.35 -13.74 18.77
CA SER A 10 -62.00 -14.32 18.84
C SER A 10 -61.12 -13.91 17.64
N PHE A 11 -61.72 -13.66 16.47
CA PHE A 11 -60.99 -13.19 15.28
C PHE A 11 -60.65 -11.70 15.36
N LEU A 12 -61.47 -10.89 16.04
CA LEU A 12 -61.19 -9.46 16.23
C LEU A 12 -60.01 -9.20 17.18
N MET A 13 -59.77 -10.08 18.17
CA MET A 13 -58.66 -9.91 19.13
C MET A 13 -57.27 -10.25 18.56
N VAL A 14 -57.19 -11.02 17.46
CA VAL A 14 -55.91 -11.34 16.80
C VAL A 14 -55.52 -10.26 15.78
N ALA A 15 -56.47 -9.44 15.31
CA ALA A 15 -56.19 -8.37 14.34
C ALA A 15 -55.53 -7.11 14.96
N PHE A 16 -55.60 -6.95 16.29
CA PHE A 16 -55.00 -5.80 16.99
C PHE A 16 -53.69 -6.11 17.73
N SER A 17 -53.23 -7.37 17.76
CA SER A 17 -52.00 -7.75 18.47
C SER A 17 -50.71 -7.66 17.63
N CYS A 18 -50.79 -7.15 16.40
CA CYS A 18 -49.62 -6.90 15.55
C CYS A 18 -49.54 -5.41 15.17
N THR A 19 -49.63 -4.50 16.13
CA THR A 19 -49.06 -3.17 15.90
C THR A 19 -47.54 -3.30 15.94
N LYS A 20 -46.88 -2.79 14.90
CA LYS A 20 -45.43 -2.79 14.69
C LYS A 20 -44.66 -1.95 15.75
N GLU A 21 -45.36 -1.46 16.78
CA GLU A 21 -44.88 -0.51 17.79
C GLU A 21 -44.39 -1.19 19.08
N SER A 22 -44.31 -2.52 19.14
CA SER A 22 -43.79 -3.25 20.31
C SER A 22 -42.25 -3.31 20.38
N ASN A 23 -41.55 -2.80 19.38
CA ASN A 23 -40.15 -2.45 19.54
C ASN A 23 -40.11 -1.13 20.31
N GLY A 24 -39.94 -1.21 21.63
CA GLY A 24 -39.89 -0.04 22.50
C GLY A 24 -39.03 1.07 21.87
N ASN A 25 -39.56 2.30 21.90
CA ASN A 25 -38.84 3.48 21.42
C ASN A 25 -37.40 3.44 21.96
N LEU A 26 -36.44 3.73 21.08
CA LEU A 26 -35.03 3.86 21.49
C LEU A 26 -34.97 4.76 22.74
N PRO A 27 -34.19 4.40 23.77
CA PRO A 27 -33.98 5.23 24.93
C PRO A 27 -33.74 6.69 24.55
N SER A 28 -34.39 7.62 25.25
CA SER A 28 -34.24 9.05 25.01
C SER A 28 -32.77 9.45 25.05
N GLY A 29 -32.27 10.07 23.97
CA GLY A 29 -30.87 10.48 23.83
C GLY A 29 -30.05 9.64 22.85
N ILE A 30 -30.57 8.51 22.34
CA ILE A 30 -29.97 7.82 21.21
C ILE A 30 -30.40 8.53 19.92
N GLN A 31 -29.41 9.05 19.20
CA GLN A 31 -29.61 9.66 17.90
C GLN A 31 -29.16 8.71 16.80
N ASP A 32 -30.00 8.55 15.77
CA ASP A 32 -29.58 7.92 14.52
C ASP A 32 -28.60 8.85 13.80
N VAL A 33 -27.37 8.38 13.64
CA VAL A 33 -26.32 9.06 12.87
C VAL A 33 -25.83 8.15 11.76
N ASN A 34 -25.31 8.74 10.69
CA ASN A 34 -24.73 7.97 9.60
C ASN A 34 -23.30 7.53 9.95
N ILE A 35 -22.72 6.72 9.08
CA ILE A 35 -21.34 6.26 9.16
C ILE A 35 -20.57 6.99 8.05
N PRO A 36 -19.36 7.51 8.32
CA PRO A 36 -18.54 8.10 7.28
C PRO A 36 -18.06 7.01 6.32
N LEU A 37 -18.01 7.33 5.03
CA LEU A 37 -17.49 6.48 3.99
C LEU A 37 -16.38 7.23 3.25
N ILE A 38 -15.14 6.82 3.49
CA ILE A 38 -13.94 7.36 2.87
C ILE A 38 -13.32 6.27 2.00
N ILE A 39 -13.21 6.52 0.70
CA ILE A 39 -12.70 5.53 -0.28
C ILE A 39 -11.67 6.22 -1.17
N LYS A 40 -10.54 5.56 -1.44
CA LYS A 40 -9.60 6.06 -2.45
C LYS A 40 -10.24 5.98 -3.83
N ASP A 41 -10.04 7.01 -4.64
CA ASP A 41 -10.41 6.95 -6.04
C ASP A 41 -9.52 5.90 -6.73
N PRO A 42 -10.09 4.85 -7.34
CA PRO A 42 -9.32 3.79 -7.97
C PRO A 42 -8.49 4.28 -9.19
N GLY A 43 -8.88 5.41 -9.79
CA GLY A 43 -8.13 6.05 -10.88
C GLY A 43 -6.97 6.93 -10.43
N SER A 44 -6.69 7.00 -9.12
CA SER A 44 -5.63 7.83 -8.55
C SER A 44 -4.50 7.00 -7.92
N GLN A 45 -3.38 7.65 -7.57
CA GLN A 45 -2.29 6.97 -6.87
C GLN A 45 -2.74 6.50 -5.50
N GLN A 46 -2.47 5.22 -5.21
CA GLN A 46 -2.91 4.58 -3.96
C GLN A 46 -1.90 4.76 -2.81
N ASN A 47 -0.63 4.97 -3.12
CA ASN A 47 0.44 5.24 -2.16
C ASN A 47 1.30 6.41 -2.65
N ILE A 48 2.12 6.95 -1.76
CA ILE A 48 3.04 8.03 -2.08
C ILE A 48 4.40 7.40 -2.36
N ASP A 49 4.85 7.49 -3.62
CA ASP A 49 6.22 7.12 -3.97
C ASP A 49 7.18 8.14 -3.35
N PHE A 50 8.02 7.72 -2.41
CA PHE A 50 8.95 8.60 -1.72
C PHE A 50 9.93 9.28 -2.69
N VAL A 51 10.35 8.58 -3.74
CA VAL A 51 11.32 9.08 -4.73
C VAL A 51 10.66 10.09 -5.66
N ASP A 52 9.37 9.90 -5.97
CA ASP A 52 8.59 10.76 -6.86
C ASP A 52 7.49 11.55 -6.14
N ALA A 53 7.69 11.85 -4.85
CA ALA A 53 6.66 12.42 -3.99
C ALA A 53 6.14 13.79 -4.49
N ASN A 54 6.95 14.53 -5.26
CA ASN A 54 6.56 15.81 -5.84
C ASN A 54 5.45 15.67 -6.90
N ASN A 55 5.37 14.53 -7.58
CA ASN A 55 4.34 14.24 -8.59
C ASN A 55 3.15 13.47 -8.00
N PHE A 56 3.12 13.26 -6.68
CA PHE A 56 2.00 12.58 -6.03
C PHE A 56 0.67 13.34 -6.22
N SER A 57 -0.31 12.63 -6.77
CA SER A 57 -1.66 13.07 -7.07
C SER A 57 -2.66 11.96 -6.68
N GLY A 58 -2.92 11.87 -5.39
CA GLY A 58 -3.95 11.01 -4.82
C GLY A 58 -5.33 11.69 -4.88
N LYS A 59 -6.38 10.88 -4.92
CA LYS A 59 -7.75 11.33 -4.72
C LYS A 59 -8.51 10.35 -3.84
N PHE A 60 -9.43 10.87 -3.05
CA PHE A 60 -10.35 10.08 -2.27
C PHE A 60 -11.73 10.73 -2.26
N ILE A 61 -12.74 9.94 -1.95
CA ILE A 61 -14.14 10.35 -1.92
C ILE A 61 -14.56 10.38 -0.46
N ALA A 62 -15.08 11.53 -0.03
CA ALA A 62 -15.76 11.70 1.25
C ALA A 62 -17.27 11.58 1.05
N ASP A 63 -17.87 10.61 1.71
CA ASP A 63 -19.26 10.23 1.50
C ASP A 63 -19.88 9.69 2.81
N ILE A 64 -21.16 9.36 2.79
CA ILE A 64 -21.89 8.70 3.88
C ILE A 64 -22.31 7.30 3.45
N TYR A 65 -22.30 6.34 4.38
CA TYR A 65 -22.61 4.95 4.07
C TYR A 65 -24.09 4.74 3.69
N PHE A 66 -25.02 5.20 4.54
CA PHE A 66 -26.46 5.08 4.28
C PHE A 66 -26.97 6.28 3.48
N LYS A 67 -27.16 6.12 2.16
CA LYS A 67 -27.50 7.23 1.24
C LYS A 67 -28.81 7.93 1.57
N ASP A 68 -29.80 7.15 2.00
CA ASP A 68 -31.14 7.65 2.37
C ASP A 68 -31.26 7.91 3.89
N GLY A 69 -30.17 7.75 4.64
CA GLY A 69 -30.12 7.94 6.08
C GLY A 69 -29.98 9.41 6.50
N PRO A 70 -29.93 9.68 7.83
CA PRO A 70 -29.74 11.03 8.34
C PRO A 70 -28.39 11.60 7.86
N LYS A 71 -28.42 12.77 7.23
CA LYS A 71 -27.22 13.44 6.75
C LYS A 71 -26.62 14.32 7.85
N PRO A 72 -25.29 14.40 7.98
CA PRO A 72 -24.68 15.34 8.91
C PRO A 72 -24.99 16.78 8.46
N GLU A 73 -25.08 17.69 9.42
CA GLU A 73 -25.23 19.13 9.13
C GLU A 73 -24.04 19.65 8.34
N LYS A 74 -22.87 19.13 8.69
CA LYS A 74 -21.61 19.33 8.01
C LYS A 74 -20.63 18.21 8.38
N ALA A 75 -19.57 18.08 7.60
CA ALA A 75 -18.45 17.22 7.93
C ALA A 75 -17.11 17.92 7.67
N ASP A 76 -16.10 17.55 8.46
CA ASP A 76 -14.73 17.98 8.27
C ASP A 76 -13.88 16.75 7.94
N VAL A 77 -13.17 16.79 6.82
CA VAL A 77 -12.19 15.77 6.47
C VAL A 77 -10.90 16.07 7.21
N VAL A 78 -10.43 15.07 7.94
CA VAL A 78 -9.30 15.18 8.86
C VAL A 78 -8.25 14.13 8.55
N MET A 79 -7.00 14.42 8.89
CA MET A 79 -5.84 13.58 8.63
C MET A 79 -4.98 13.47 9.88
N ILE A 80 -4.52 12.25 10.18
CA ILE A 80 -3.50 11.97 11.19
C ILE A 80 -2.25 11.42 10.52
N LYS A 81 -1.11 11.60 11.19
CA LYS A 81 0.20 11.09 10.78
C LYS A 81 0.56 9.90 11.66
N ASN A 82 1.03 8.81 11.07
CA ASN A 82 1.61 7.65 11.76
C ASN A 82 0.70 7.02 12.83
N GLY A 83 -0.62 7.08 12.64
CA GLY A 83 -1.60 6.54 13.59
C GLY A 83 -1.70 7.33 14.91
N VAL A 84 -1.17 8.55 14.96
CA VAL A 84 -1.14 9.38 16.18
C VAL A 84 -2.37 10.29 16.25
N ASN A 85 -3.36 9.95 17.07
CA ASN A 85 -4.60 10.74 17.21
C ASN A 85 -4.37 12.17 17.74
N SER A 86 -3.28 12.44 18.45
CA SER A 86 -2.94 13.81 18.85
C SER A 86 -2.43 14.69 17.70
N SER A 87 -2.25 14.14 16.50
CA SER A 87 -1.74 14.83 15.33
C SER A 87 -2.85 15.25 14.33
N VAL A 88 -4.12 15.25 14.72
CA VAL A 88 -5.23 15.55 13.81
C VAL A 88 -5.05 16.93 13.15
N LYS A 89 -5.17 16.95 11.81
CA LYS A 89 -5.17 18.16 10.97
C LYS A 89 -6.36 18.14 10.02
N SER A 90 -7.07 19.26 9.90
CA SER A 90 -8.15 19.40 8.94
C SER A 90 -7.60 19.57 7.53
N LEU A 91 -8.14 18.81 6.58
CA LEU A 91 -7.85 18.91 5.15
C LEU A 91 -8.90 19.77 4.43
N GLN A 92 -10.16 19.57 4.78
CA GLN A 92 -11.29 20.30 4.21
C GLN A 92 -12.41 20.37 5.25
N THR A 93 -12.98 21.56 5.44
CA THR A 93 -13.96 21.81 6.50
C THR A 93 -15.32 22.21 5.93
N ASN A 94 -16.39 21.99 6.69
CA ASN A 94 -17.75 22.39 6.39
C ASN A 94 -18.31 21.77 5.08
N LEU A 95 -18.03 20.49 4.82
CA LEU A 95 -18.65 19.74 3.73
C LEU A 95 -20.14 19.52 4.01
N THR A 96 -20.99 19.91 3.06
CA THR A 96 -22.46 19.72 3.13
C THR A 96 -23.01 18.84 2.01
N THR A 97 -22.16 18.46 1.06
CA THR A 97 -22.51 17.64 -0.12
C THR A 97 -21.76 16.32 -0.07
N PHE A 98 -22.48 15.22 -0.31
CA PHE A 98 -21.94 13.86 -0.31
C PHE A 98 -22.51 13.09 -1.51
N PRO A 99 -21.67 12.40 -2.32
CA PRO A 99 -20.21 12.32 -2.23
C PRO A 99 -19.50 13.62 -2.64
N THR A 100 -18.29 13.84 -2.09
CA THR A 100 -17.34 14.87 -2.54
C THR A 100 -15.97 14.24 -2.80
N THR A 101 -15.43 14.44 -4.00
CA THR A 101 -14.06 14.02 -4.34
C THR A 101 -13.05 15.08 -3.91
N ILE A 102 -12.00 14.65 -3.21
CA ILE A 102 -10.97 15.50 -2.63
C ILE A 102 -9.60 15.06 -3.15
N SER A 103 -8.82 16.01 -3.65
CA SER A 103 -7.45 15.78 -4.11
C SER A 103 -6.47 15.85 -2.93
N LEU A 104 -5.47 14.98 -2.96
CA LEU A 104 -4.37 14.94 -2.01
C LEU A 104 -3.06 14.98 -2.78
N ASN A 105 -2.18 15.91 -2.41
CA ASN A 105 -0.83 15.99 -2.96
C ASN A 105 0.17 16.26 -1.82
N LYS A 106 1.47 16.19 -2.13
CA LYS A 106 2.53 16.43 -1.16
C LYS A 106 2.41 17.80 -0.47
N SER A 107 2.13 18.86 -1.22
CA SER A 107 2.03 20.22 -0.68
C SER A 107 0.93 20.34 0.38
N ILE A 108 -0.25 19.76 0.13
CA ILE A 108 -1.35 19.73 1.10
C ILE A 108 -0.92 19.03 2.40
N ILE A 109 -0.25 17.88 2.28
CA ILE A 109 0.20 17.08 3.42
C ILE A 109 1.25 17.85 4.24
N GLU A 110 2.29 18.35 3.58
CA GLU A 110 3.39 19.04 4.27
C GLU A 110 2.95 20.36 4.89
N THR A 111 2.02 21.08 4.23
CA THR A 111 1.42 22.29 4.80
C THR A 111 0.58 21.98 6.04
N ALA A 112 -0.23 20.91 6.01
CA ALA A 112 -1.06 20.52 7.15
C ALA A 112 -0.23 20.18 8.39
N PHE A 113 0.91 19.52 8.20
CA PHE A 113 1.79 19.07 9.29
C PHE A 113 2.95 20.01 9.61
N GLY A 114 3.26 20.99 8.76
CA GLY A 114 4.40 21.89 8.90
C GLY A 114 5.76 21.17 8.85
N GLN A 115 5.81 19.99 8.23
CA GLN A 115 6.99 19.12 8.20
C GLN A 115 7.08 18.41 6.85
N ALA A 116 8.32 18.22 6.39
CA ALA A 116 8.58 17.38 5.22
C ALA A 116 8.18 15.93 5.48
N MET A 117 7.63 15.31 4.44
CA MET A 117 7.30 13.89 4.42
C MET A 117 8.55 13.02 4.45
N LYS A 118 8.51 11.89 5.17
CA LYS A 118 9.62 10.93 5.27
C LYS A 118 9.20 9.54 4.79
N LEU A 119 10.17 8.75 4.36
CA LEU A 119 9.96 7.33 4.09
C LEU A 119 9.37 6.64 5.32
N ALA A 120 8.41 5.73 5.11
CA ALA A 120 7.64 5.04 6.14
C ALA A 120 6.67 5.92 6.96
N ASP A 121 6.54 7.21 6.64
CA ASP A 121 5.39 7.97 7.13
C ASP A 121 4.09 7.38 6.56
N SER A 122 2.99 7.57 7.29
CA SER A 122 1.65 7.24 6.84
C SER A 122 0.67 8.33 7.19
N TYR A 123 -0.29 8.54 6.30
CA TYR A 123 -1.32 9.56 6.44
C TYR A 123 -2.69 8.91 6.38
N THR A 124 -3.37 8.89 7.52
CA THR A 124 -4.70 8.28 7.64
C THR A 124 -5.75 9.38 7.62
N ILE A 125 -6.70 9.28 6.69
CA ILE A 125 -7.73 10.28 6.44
C ILE A 125 -9.07 9.72 6.85
N GLY A 126 -9.79 10.47 7.66
CA GLY A 126 -11.13 10.17 8.14
C GLY A 126 -12.03 11.39 8.02
N MET A 127 -13.23 11.30 8.57
CA MET A 127 -14.20 12.38 8.52
C MET A 127 -14.91 12.56 9.86
N ASP A 128 -14.76 13.76 10.42
CA ASP A 128 -15.54 14.21 11.56
C ASP A 128 -16.93 14.62 11.08
N MET A 129 -17.98 14.15 11.74
CA MET A 129 -19.37 14.45 11.36
C MET A 129 -20.08 15.21 12.46
N TYR A 130 -20.92 16.17 12.07
CA TYR A 130 -21.65 17.01 13.02
C TYR A 130 -23.15 16.78 12.90
N TYR A 131 -23.80 16.49 14.02
CA TYR A 131 -25.24 16.31 14.12
C TYR A 131 -25.75 17.02 15.38
N ASN A 132 -26.71 17.93 15.22
CA ASN A 132 -27.32 18.68 16.33
C ASN A 132 -26.28 19.34 17.24
N GLY A 133 -25.20 19.88 16.67
CA GLY A 133 -24.08 20.46 17.41
C GLY A 133 -23.12 19.47 18.09
N ILE A 134 -23.36 18.15 18.01
CA ILE A 134 -22.45 17.11 18.51
C ILE A 134 -21.45 16.75 17.40
N LYS A 135 -20.16 16.73 17.77
CA LYS A 135 -19.07 16.30 16.90
C LYS A 135 -18.76 14.82 17.13
N TYR A 136 -18.83 14.02 16.08
CA TYR A 136 -18.39 12.63 16.04
C TYR A 136 -17.04 12.58 15.36
N GLU A 137 -15.98 12.38 16.13
CA GLU A 137 -14.60 12.46 15.66
C GLU A 137 -14.15 11.15 15.00
N ALA A 138 -13.44 11.25 13.88
CA ALA A 138 -12.82 10.10 13.24
C ALA A 138 -11.64 9.55 14.04
N PHE A 139 -10.88 10.44 14.69
CA PHE A 139 -9.68 10.12 15.44
C PHE A 139 -9.72 10.77 16.83
N PRO A 140 -10.62 10.33 17.73
CA PRO A 140 -10.73 10.90 19.07
C PRO A 140 -9.44 10.64 19.87
N LEU A 141 -9.03 11.62 20.68
CA LEU A 141 -7.85 11.47 21.54
C LEU A 141 -8.06 10.35 22.58
N THR A 142 -9.30 10.16 23.02
CA THR A 142 -9.72 9.14 23.99
C THR A 142 -11.02 8.49 23.56
N GLY A 143 -11.17 7.19 23.79
CA GLY A 143 -12.37 6.44 23.42
C GLY A 143 -12.24 5.78 22.05
N ILE A 144 -13.35 5.18 21.60
CA ILE A 144 -13.42 4.46 20.33
C ILE A 144 -14.28 5.30 19.37
N PRO A 145 -13.80 5.60 18.13
CA PRO A 145 -14.53 6.46 17.21
C PRO A 145 -15.86 5.85 16.71
N TYR A 146 -15.92 4.52 16.59
CA TYR A 146 -17.05 3.80 16.04
C TYR A 146 -17.28 2.48 16.78
N GLY A 147 -18.50 1.94 16.72
CA GLY A 147 -18.79 0.60 17.20
C GLY A 147 -17.93 -0.46 16.48
N THR A 148 -17.57 -1.53 17.18
CA THR A 148 -16.66 -2.58 16.68
C THR A 148 -17.15 -3.31 15.42
N ASN A 149 -18.46 -3.27 15.16
CA ASN A 149 -19.06 -3.91 13.98
C ASN A 149 -19.06 -3.02 12.73
N ILE A 150 -18.79 -1.73 12.88
CA ILE A 150 -18.85 -0.76 11.77
C ILE A 150 -17.84 -1.13 10.67
N PRO A 151 -16.56 -1.45 10.96
CA PRO A 151 -15.61 -1.86 9.93
C PRO A 151 -15.95 -3.19 9.23
N ASN A 152 -16.81 -4.01 9.83
CA ASN A 152 -17.22 -5.32 9.27
C ASN A 152 -18.40 -5.21 8.30
N LEU A 153 -19.00 -4.02 8.16
CA LEU A 153 -20.08 -3.81 7.20
C LEU A 153 -19.51 -3.86 5.78
N THR A 154 -20.20 -4.58 4.88
CA THR A 154 -19.80 -4.69 3.47
C THR A 154 -19.67 -3.31 2.83
N LEU A 155 -18.56 -3.06 2.14
CA LEU A 155 -18.23 -1.77 1.50
C LEU A 155 -18.08 -0.59 2.46
N SER A 156 -18.08 -0.81 3.78
CA SER A 156 -17.76 0.26 4.72
C SER A 156 -16.27 0.55 4.70
N SER A 157 -15.93 1.81 4.88
CA SER A 157 -14.56 2.28 5.01
C SER A 157 -14.60 3.61 5.73
N THR A 158 -14.29 3.64 7.03
CA THR A 158 -14.35 4.88 7.80
C THR A 158 -13.10 5.76 7.62
N PHE A 159 -12.04 5.21 7.02
CA PHE A 159 -10.81 5.92 6.74
C PHE A 159 -10.09 5.33 5.52
N VAL A 160 -9.18 6.11 4.94
CA VAL A 160 -8.17 5.63 3.97
C VAL A 160 -6.78 5.99 4.45
N LYS A 161 -5.78 5.18 4.08
CA LYS A 161 -4.38 5.39 4.48
C LYS A 161 -3.49 5.53 3.27
N TYR A 162 -2.70 6.59 3.18
CA TYR A 162 -1.64 6.76 2.18
C TYR A 162 -0.28 6.53 2.84
N ASP A 163 0.40 5.46 2.44
CA ASP A 163 1.73 5.11 2.93
C ASP A 163 2.81 5.72 2.03
N VAL A 164 3.87 6.22 2.66
CA VAL A 164 5.06 6.74 1.98
C VAL A 164 6.06 5.60 1.83
N VAL A 165 6.16 5.08 0.61
CA VAL A 165 6.92 3.86 0.29
C VAL A 165 7.74 4.08 -0.98
N CYS A 166 8.67 3.17 -1.25
CA CYS A 166 9.30 3.06 -2.57
C CYS A 166 8.70 1.82 -3.24
N PRO A 167 7.63 1.96 -4.04
CA PRO A 167 6.95 0.82 -4.62
C PRO A 167 7.88 0.10 -5.60
N PHE A 168 7.80 -1.23 -5.62
CA PHE A 168 8.50 -2.00 -6.64
C PHE A 168 7.94 -1.66 -8.02
N ASN A 169 8.83 -1.27 -8.93
CA ASN A 169 8.55 -1.16 -10.36
C ASN A 169 9.73 -1.76 -11.12
N ILE A 170 9.48 -2.87 -11.81
CA ILE A 170 10.49 -3.60 -12.60
C ILE A 170 11.17 -2.71 -13.64
N ASP A 171 10.49 -1.69 -14.18
CA ASP A 171 11.06 -0.82 -15.20
C ASP A 171 12.16 0.08 -14.62
N ASN A 172 12.14 0.35 -13.31
CA ASN A 172 13.26 1.00 -12.61
C ASN A 172 14.51 0.11 -12.52
N PHE A 173 14.38 -1.20 -12.77
CA PHE A 173 15.43 -2.21 -12.65
C PHE A 173 15.86 -2.79 -14.01
N SER A 174 15.70 -2.01 -15.09
CA SER A 174 16.14 -2.37 -16.44
C SER A 174 16.74 -1.18 -17.18
N GLY A 175 17.55 -1.42 -18.22
CA GLY A 175 18.30 -0.41 -18.98
C GLY A 175 19.72 -0.22 -18.46
N SER A 176 20.26 1.00 -18.58
CA SER A 176 21.64 1.30 -18.18
C SER A 176 21.83 1.44 -16.67
N PHE A 177 22.86 0.79 -16.14
CA PHE A 177 23.28 0.81 -14.75
C PHE A 177 24.78 1.11 -14.63
N GLU A 178 25.15 1.93 -13.68
CA GLU A 178 26.54 2.19 -13.31
C GLU A 178 27.01 1.19 -12.26
N VAL A 179 28.22 0.65 -12.45
CA VAL A 179 28.89 -0.21 -11.47
C VAL A 179 29.45 0.67 -10.36
N LEU A 180 28.91 0.55 -9.15
CA LEU A 180 29.44 1.24 -7.97
C LEU A 180 30.51 0.42 -7.25
N LYS A 181 30.39 -0.91 -7.32
CA LYS A 181 31.29 -1.86 -6.70
C LYS A 181 31.25 -3.16 -7.48
N ASP A 182 32.41 -3.78 -7.63
CA ASP A 182 32.55 -5.14 -8.11
C ASP A 182 33.72 -5.80 -7.36
N ASP A 183 33.42 -6.72 -6.45
CA ASP A 183 34.45 -7.46 -5.69
C ASP A 183 35.25 -8.43 -6.56
N TRP A 184 34.76 -8.78 -7.75
CA TRP A 184 35.46 -9.66 -8.68
C TRP A 184 36.35 -8.92 -9.67
N GLU A 185 36.25 -7.58 -9.70
CA GLU A 185 37.01 -6.70 -10.59
C GLU A 185 36.80 -6.98 -12.09
N ASP A 186 35.68 -7.61 -12.46
CA ASP A 186 35.32 -7.91 -13.85
C ASP A 186 34.82 -6.65 -14.59
N TYR A 187 34.26 -5.70 -13.83
CA TYR A 187 33.90 -4.37 -14.29
C TYR A 187 34.63 -3.30 -13.50
N ALA A 188 35.13 -2.29 -14.21
CA ALA A 188 35.62 -1.08 -13.56
C ALA A 188 34.48 -0.32 -12.88
N VAL A 189 34.73 0.23 -11.69
CA VAL A 189 33.81 1.17 -11.04
C VAL A 189 33.58 2.39 -11.95
N GLY A 190 32.32 2.78 -12.11
CA GLY A 190 31.87 3.81 -13.05
C GLY A 190 31.53 3.29 -14.45
N ALA A 191 31.85 2.02 -14.76
CA ALA A 191 31.42 1.40 -16.02
C ALA A 191 29.89 1.30 -16.08
N VAL A 192 29.34 1.36 -17.29
CA VAL A 192 27.90 1.22 -17.53
C VAL A 192 27.62 -0.14 -18.13
N ILE A 193 26.74 -0.89 -17.50
CA ILE A 193 26.24 -2.18 -18.00
C ILE A 193 24.73 -2.12 -18.23
N THR A 194 24.24 -3.02 -19.07
CA THR A 194 22.81 -3.14 -19.36
C THR A 194 22.19 -4.24 -18.52
N VAL A 195 21.15 -3.89 -17.76
CA VAL A 195 20.28 -4.85 -17.08
C VAL A 195 19.01 -5.02 -17.91
N SER A 196 18.67 -6.25 -18.26
CA SER A 196 17.49 -6.59 -19.05
C SER A 196 16.34 -7.03 -18.16
N LYS A 197 15.13 -6.56 -18.47
CA LYS A 197 13.89 -7.10 -17.91
C LYS A 197 13.53 -8.39 -18.64
N ILE A 198 13.39 -9.48 -17.89
CA ILE A 198 12.99 -10.79 -18.42
C ILE A 198 11.50 -11.03 -18.22
N SER A 199 10.98 -10.66 -17.05
CA SER A 199 9.56 -10.80 -16.69
C SER A 199 9.13 -9.68 -15.74
N ALA A 200 7.91 -9.76 -15.18
CA ALA A 200 7.47 -8.84 -14.13
C ALA A 200 8.27 -8.95 -12.82
N THR A 201 8.98 -10.07 -12.61
CA THR A 201 9.70 -10.40 -11.37
C THR A 201 11.10 -10.94 -11.63
N SER A 202 11.65 -10.75 -12.84
CA SER A 202 12.97 -11.26 -13.19
C SER A 202 13.76 -10.28 -14.05
N ILE A 203 15.03 -10.14 -13.74
CA ILE A 203 16.00 -9.31 -14.46
C ILE A 203 17.24 -10.14 -14.80
N SER A 204 18.08 -9.64 -15.70
CA SER A 204 19.36 -10.25 -16.00
C SER A 204 20.43 -9.24 -16.40
N PHE A 205 21.70 -9.63 -16.29
CA PHE A 205 22.81 -8.91 -16.91
C PHE A 205 23.89 -9.89 -17.39
N ASN A 206 24.68 -9.46 -18.37
CA ASN A 206 25.77 -10.25 -18.93
C ASN A 206 27.08 -9.90 -18.26
N TYR A 207 27.81 -10.92 -17.82
CA TYR A 207 29.18 -10.81 -17.33
C TYR A 207 30.16 -10.30 -18.40
N ASN A 208 31.26 -9.66 -18.00
CA ASN A 208 32.27 -9.14 -18.93
C ASN A 208 33.19 -10.25 -19.45
N CYS A 209 32.72 -11.03 -20.42
CA CYS A 209 33.54 -12.03 -21.10
C CYS A 209 33.20 -12.15 -22.59
N SER A 210 33.98 -12.94 -23.32
CA SER A 210 33.90 -13.05 -24.79
C SER A 210 32.61 -13.68 -25.30
N SER A 211 31.93 -14.52 -24.51
CA SER A 211 30.67 -15.18 -24.87
C SER A 211 29.82 -15.36 -23.61
N PRO A 212 29.17 -14.28 -23.13
CA PRO A 212 28.47 -14.31 -21.87
C PRO A 212 27.09 -14.95 -22.02
N ASN A 213 26.73 -15.81 -21.07
CA ASN A 213 25.33 -16.13 -20.80
C ASN A 213 24.84 -15.25 -19.66
N PRO A 214 23.62 -14.70 -19.74
CA PRO A 214 23.11 -13.75 -18.75
C PRO A 214 22.89 -14.41 -17.39
N ILE A 215 23.36 -13.79 -16.32
CA ILE A 215 22.93 -14.13 -14.96
C ILE A 215 21.46 -13.71 -14.81
N ILE A 216 20.58 -14.66 -14.53
CA ILE A 216 19.14 -14.39 -14.36
C ILE A 216 18.82 -14.37 -12.86
N MET A 217 18.23 -13.28 -12.41
CA MET A 217 17.80 -13.07 -11.04
C MET A 217 16.29 -12.96 -10.96
N THR A 218 15.69 -13.59 -9.96
CA THR A 218 14.29 -13.49 -9.58
C THR A 218 14.16 -12.58 -8.36
N ILE A 219 13.12 -11.76 -8.34
CA ILE A 219 12.90 -10.69 -7.36
C ILE A 219 11.70 -11.04 -6.49
N ASN A 220 11.87 -11.02 -5.17
CA ASN A 220 10.75 -10.95 -4.24
C ASN A 220 10.25 -9.50 -4.17
N VAL A 221 9.12 -9.21 -4.82
CA VAL A 221 8.60 -7.83 -4.99
C VAL A 221 8.21 -7.14 -3.66
N ASN A 222 8.04 -7.90 -2.58
CA ASN A 222 7.68 -7.35 -1.27
C ASN A 222 8.91 -6.96 -0.45
N THR A 223 10.03 -7.66 -0.65
CA THR A 223 11.24 -7.51 0.19
C THR A 223 12.45 -7.01 -0.58
N GLY A 224 12.43 -7.07 -1.91
CA GLY A 224 13.57 -6.80 -2.77
C GLY A 224 14.58 -7.94 -2.86
N ALA A 225 14.43 -9.02 -2.09
CA ALA A 225 15.40 -10.12 -2.09
C ALA A 225 15.58 -10.74 -3.49
N LEU A 226 16.83 -11.03 -3.84
CA LEU A 226 17.22 -11.65 -5.10
C LEU A 226 17.57 -13.12 -4.91
N SER A 227 17.12 -13.95 -5.84
CA SER A 227 17.51 -15.35 -5.98
C SER A 227 17.85 -15.68 -7.43
N GLY A 228 18.57 -16.77 -7.66
CA GLY A 228 18.93 -17.20 -9.00
C GLY A 228 19.53 -18.60 -9.00
N ASN A 229 19.40 -19.30 -10.12
CA ASN A 229 19.98 -20.63 -10.28
C ASN A 229 21.41 -20.53 -10.81
N LYS A 230 22.20 -21.55 -10.50
CA LYS A 230 23.50 -21.80 -11.11
C LYS A 230 23.42 -21.70 -12.63
N ILE A 231 24.23 -20.84 -13.22
CA ILE A 231 24.35 -20.75 -14.68
C ILE A 231 25.81 -20.69 -15.11
N GLN A 232 26.15 -21.42 -16.17
CA GLN A 232 27.42 -21.22 -16.86
C GLN A 232 27.41 -19.84 -17.50
N TYR A 233 28.08 -18.86 -16.91
CA TYR A 233 28.03 -17.47 -17.36
C TYR A 233 29.12 -17.12 -18.37
N CYS A 234 30.27 -17.81 -18.29
CA CYS A 234 31.40 -17.61 -19.19
C CYS A 234 32.10 -18.93 -19.53
N SER A 235 32.82 -18.91 -20.65
CA SER A 235 33.77 -19.96 -21.01
C SER A 235 35.12 -19.31 -21.30
N TYR A 236 36.20 -19.86 -20.75
CA TYR A 236 37.57 -19.36 -20.95
C TYR A 236 38.41 -20.47 -21.56
N ASN A 237 39.39 -20.11 -22.39
CA ASN A 237 40.34 -21.08 -22.94
C ASN A 237 41.56 -21.23 -22.01
N LEU A 238 41.34 -21.64 -20.76
CA LEU A 238 42.35 -21.72 -19.70
C LEU A 238 42.41 -23.13 -19.07
N PRO A 239 43.11 -24.10 -19.69
CA PRO A 239 43.22 -25.45 -19.15
C PRO A 239 43.77 -25.47 -17.71
N PRO A 240 43.25 -26.33 -16.80
CA PRO A 240 42.26 -27.38 -17.05
C PRO A 240 40.79 -26.92 -16.94
N VAL A 241 40.50 -25.65 -16.61
CA VAL A 241 39.13 -25.16 -16.35
C VAL A 241 38.64 -24.33 -17.51
N LEU A 242 37.64 -24.84 -18.22
CA LEU A 242 37.14 -24.17 -19.43
C LEU A 242 35.80 -23.45 -19.22
N LYS A 243 35.09 -23.75 -18.12
CA LYS A 243 33.73 -23.26 -17.85
C LYS A 243 33.61 -22.75 -16.42
N PHE A 244 32.95 -21.61 -16.28
CA PHE A 244 32.69 -20.99 -15.00
C PHE A 244 31.20 -20.78 -14.83
N PHE A 245 30.74 -20.97 -13.60
CA PHE A 245 29.36 -20.92 -13.19
C PHE A 245 29.19 -19.88 -12.09
N GLY A 246 28.09 -19.16 -12.17
CA GLY A 246 27.72 -18.11 -11.23
C GLY A 246 26.44 -18.52 -10.53
N ASP A 247 26.47 -18.44 -9.20
CA ASP A 247 25.35 -18.73 -8.31
C ASP A 247 24.97 -17.45 -7.55
N VAL A 248 23.71 -17.04 -7.63
CA VAL A 248 23.21 -15.91 -6.82
C VAL A 248 23.08 -16.40 -5.38
N VAL A 249 23.92 -15.88 -4.50
CA VAL A 249 23.92 -16.23 -3.08
C VAL A 249 22.80 -15.45 -2.39
N GLU A 250 21.71 -16.11 -2.06
CA GLU A 250 20.58 -15.50 -1.35
C GLU A 250 21.01 -14.98 0.04
N GLY A 251 20.44 -13.83 0.44
CA GLY A 251 20.71 -13.25 1.76
C GLY A 251 20.72 -11.72 1.74
N ASN A 252 21.27 -11.14 2.81
CA ASN A 252 21.30 -9.70 3.05
C ASN A 252 22.17 -8.89 2.06
N MET A 253 22.96 -9.56 1.21
CA MET A 253 23.80 -8.91 0.18
C MET A 253 23.25 -9.11 -1.24
N SER A 254 22.12 -9.80 -1.39
CA SER A 254 21.44 -10.05 -2.67
C SER A 254 20.03 -9.49 -2.62
N PHE A 255 19.90 -8.21 -2.94
CA PHE A 255 18.64 -7.48 -2.85
C PHE A 255 18.59 -6.27 -3.79
N LEU A 256 17.37 -5.84 -4.10
CA LEU A 256 17.07 -4.56 -4.71
C LEU A 256 16.71 -3.52 -3.65
N ASP A 257 17.33 -2.35 -3.72
CA ASP A 257 16.85 -1.17 -3.03
C ASP A 257 15.92 -0.38 -3.97
N PHE A 258 14.62 -0.44 -3.68
CA PHE A 258 13.58 0.22 -4.48
C PHE A 258 13.68 1.75 -4.45
N CYS A 259 14.22 2.33 -3.37
CA CYS A 259 14.35 3.78 -3.22
C CYS A 259 15.56 4.30 -4.00
N SER A 260 16.72 3.67 -3.82
CA SER A 260 17.96 4.10 -4.48
C SER A 260 18.11 3.55 -5.90
N LYS A 261 17.19 2.68 -6.32
CA LYS A 261 17.21 1.95 -7.61
C LYS A 261 18.55 1.24 -7.79
N THR A 262 18.97 0.55 -6.74
CA THR A 262 20.25 -0.17 -6.67
C THR A 262 20.02 -1.66 -6.64
N ILE A 263 20.83 -2.40 -7.39
CA ILE A 263 20.90 -3.85 -7.38
C ILE A 263 22.17 -4.21 -6.60
N ASN A 264 22.02 -4.93 -5.49
CA ASN A 264 23.12 -5.58 -4.80
C ASN A 264 22.98 -7.07 -5.09
N VAL A 265 23.97 -7.69 -5.72
CA VAL A 265 23.95 -9.12 -5.99
C VAL A 265 25.26 -9.73 -5.54
N LYS A 266 25.17 -10.72 -4.65
CA LYS A 266 26.29 -11.56 -4.27
C LYS A 266 26.32 -12.78 -5.17
N ILE A 267 27.45 -13.00 -5.84
CA ILE A 267 27.65 -14.11 -6.77
C ILE A 267 28.79 -14.98 -6.25
N ALA A 268 28.55 -16.28 -6.13
CA ALA A 268 29.57 -17.29 -5.92
C ALA A 268 30.03 -17.83 -7.28
N HIS A 269 31.34 -17.94 -7.48
CA HIS A 269 31.91 -18.51 -8.70
C HIS A 269 32.41 -19.93 -8.46
N THR A 270 32.01 -20.83 -9.34
CA THR A 270 32.44 -22.24 -9.33
C THR A 270 32.85 -22.70 -10.72
N ASP A 271 33.59 -23.80 -10.81
CA ASP A 271 33.85 -24.48 -12.10
C ASP A 271 32.92 -25.67 -12.33
N GLU A 272 33.14 -26.38 -13.44
CA GLU A 272 32.42 -27.60 -13.82
C GLU A 272 32.63 -28.80 -12.88
N LEU A 273 33.57 -28.70 -11.93
CA LEU A 273 33.82 -29.68 -10.87
C LEU A 273 33.31 -29.19 -9.50
N ASP A 274 32.50 -28.14 -9.49
CA ASP A 274 31.97 -27.48 -8.28
C ASP A 274 33.04 -26.94 -7.32
N ARG A 275 34.26 -26.69 -7.80
CA ARG A 275 35.29 -26.02 -6.97
C ARG A 275 34.92 -24.56 -6.82
N ASN A 276 34.85 -24.09 -5.58
CA ASN A 276 34.47 -22.72 -5.23
C ASN A 276 35.69 -21.79 -5.25
N PHE A 277 35.57 -20.66 -5.93
CA PHE A 277 36.61 -19.62 -6.03
C PHE A 277 36.35 -18.40 -5.15
N GLY A 278 35.26 -18.40 -4.40
CA GLY A 278 34.84 -17.34 -3.50
C GLY A 278 33.47 -16.77 -3.85
N GLU A 279 33.10 -15.75 -3.11
CA GLU A 279 31.86 -15.00 -3.29
C GLU A 279 32.18 -13.51 -3.29
N GLY A 280 31.59 -12.78 -4.23
CA GLY A 280 31.81 -11.34 -4.39
C GLY A 280 30.49 -10.62 -4.64
N VAL A 281 30.41 -9.37 -4.21
CA VAL A 281 29.22 -8.52 -4.39
C VAL A 281 29.44 -7.54 -5.53
N ILE A 282 28.48 -7.50 -6.44
CA ILE A 282 28.36 -6.46 -7.47
C ILE A 282 27.23 -5.53 -7.06
N VAL A 283 27.53 -4.22 -7.06
CA VAL A 283 26.56 -3.17 -6.75
C VAL A 283 26.36 -2.30 -7.97
N LEU A 284 25.14 -2.27 -8.48
CA LEU A 284 24.74 -1.55 -9.68
C LEU A 284 23.71 -0.49 -9.33
N LYS A 285 23.88 0.73 -9.83
CA LYS A 285 22.91 1.82 -9.64
C LYS A 285 22.32 2.29 -10.96
N LYS A 286 21.00 2.44 -11.00
CA LYS A 286 20.30 2.93 -12.18
C LYS A 286 20.83 4.33 -12.58
N LYS A 287 21.20 4.50 -13.85
CA LYS A 287 21.49 5.81 -14.45
C LYS A 287 20.23 6.53 -14.87
#